data_AF-E2BV70-F1
#
_entry.id   AF-E2BV70-F1
#
_cell.length_a   1.000
_cell.length_b   1.000
_cell.length_c   1.000
_cell.angle_alpha   90.00
_cell.angle_beta   90.00
_cell.angle_gamma   90.00
#
_symmetry.space_group_name_H-M   'P 1'
#
loop_
_entity.id
_entity.type
_entity.pdbx_description
1 polymer ?
#
loop_
_entity_poly.entity_id
_entity_poly.type
_entity_poly.pdbx_seq_one_letter_code
_entity_poly.pdbx_strand_id
1 'polypeptide(L)'
;MYPSPLLKLLRITLTYSELQPTHTIIDLLSKLKQNSFTIDDGWDLLQSTVTHFLELSAFFLQFLSWWNQENYVTDIMNLPSPPPPNVPNTAFRHKGNCPLCHMPQRIHTVLMVSGFVFCYQCILSEIRENKRCPVTHYPATEDDLVRLYIDT
;
A
#
# COMPACT_ATOMS: atom_id res chain seq x y z
N MET A 1 -40.70 -28.25 -26.85
CA MET A 1 -39.25 -28.53 -26.87
C MET A 1 -39.06 -29.95 -26.35
N TYR A 2 -38.63 -30.90 -27.18
CA TYR A 2 -38.52 -32.32 -26.78
C TYR A 2 -37.31 -32.55 -25.85
N PRO A 3 -37.41 -33.31 -24.75
CA PRO A 3 -36.25 -33.69 -23.95
C PRO A 3 -35.37 -34.67 -24.74
N SER A 4 -34.06 -34.45 -24.74
CA SER A 4 -33.07 -35.31 -25.40
C SER A 4 -33.21 -36.79 -24.99
N PRO A 5 -32.91 -37.76 -25.90
CA PRO A 5 -33.13 -39.19 -25.66
C PRO A 5 -32.37 -39.75 -24.45
N LEU A 6 -31.26 -39.12 -24.07
CA LEU A 6 -30.43 -39.47 -22.92
C LEU A 6 -31.18 -39.29 -21.59
N LEU A 7 -31.98 -38.23 -21.46
CA LEU A 7 -32.80 -37.98 -20.27
C LEU A 7 -33.91 -39.03 -20.09
N LYS A 8 -34.40 -39.60 -21.21
CA LYS A 8 -35.43 -40.64 -21.21
C LYS A 8 -34.89 -41.99 -20.72
N LEU A 9 -33.64 -42.33 -21.05
CA LEU A 9 -32.94 -43.50 -20.53
C LEU A 9 -32.73 -43.42 -19.01
N LEU A 10 -32.49 -42.22 -18.50
CA LEU A 10 -32.25 -41.96 -17.08
C LEU A 10 -33.54 -41.83 -16.24
N ARG A 11 -34.74 -41.85 -16.85
CA ARG A 11 -36.03 -41.62 -16.17
C ARG A 11 -36.09 -40.30 -15.36
N ILE A 12 -35.35 -39.28 -15.80
CA ILE A 12 -35.34 -37.97 -15.14
C ILE A 12 -36.40 -37.08 -15.77
N THR A 13 -37.37 -36.66 -14.97
CA THR A 13 -38.38 -35.67 -15.35
C THR A 13 -37.87 -34.28 -15.00
N LEU A 14 -37.69 -33.42 -16.00
CA LEU A 14 -37.40 -32.00 -15.76
C LEU A 14 -38.69 -31.32 -15.27
N THR A 15 -38.78 -31.10 -13.97
CA THR A 15 -39.78 -30.20 -13.39
C THR A 15 -39.23 -28.78 -13.47
N TYR A 16 -40.00 -27.88 -14.08
CA TYR A 16 -39.68 -26.47 -14.04
C TYR A 16 -39.71 -26.02 -12.57
N SER A 17 -38.58 -25.56 -12.03
CA SER A 17 -38.56 -24.93 -10.72
C SER A 17 -39.24 -23.57 -10.86
N GLU A 18 -40.24 -23.27 -10.05
CA GLU A 18 -40.70 -21.90 -9.88
C GLU A 18 -39.51 -21.02 -9.52
N LEU A 19 -39.37 -19.91 -10.23
CA LEU A 19 -38.34 -18.92 -10.00
C LEU A 19 -38.51 -18.44 -8.55
N GLN A 20 -37.68 -18.93 -7.63
CA GLN A 20 -37.72 -18.42 -6.27
C GLN A 20 -37.45 -16.92 -6.36
N PRO A 21 -38.30 -16.07 -5.77
CA PRO A 21 -38.09 -14.63 -5.80
C PRO A 21 -36.77 -14.37 -5.09
N THR A 22 -35.71 -14.16 -5.87
CA THR A 22 -34.49 -13.58 -5.34
C THR A 22 -34.90 -12.22 -4.80
N HIS A 23 -34.55 -11.90 -3.57
CA HIS A 23 -34.83 -10.60 -2.96
C HIS A 23 -33.91 -9.55 -3.62
N THR A 24 -34.11 -9.32 -4.91
CA THR A 24 -33.33 -8.41 -5.72
C THR A 24 -33.80 -7.00 -5.40
N ILE A 25 -32.88 -6.05 -5.25
CA ILE A 25 -33.19 -4.64 -4.94
C ILE A 25 -34.24 -4.06 -5.93
N ILE A 26 -34.22 -4.55 -7.16
CA ILE A 26 -35.17 -4.21 -8.24
C ILE A 26 -36.60 -4.69 -7.90
N ASP A 27 -36.74 -5.87 -7.32
CA ASP A 27 -38.05 -6.43 -6.95
C ASP A 27 -38.66 -5.66 -5.78
N LEU A 28 -37.84 -5.29 -4.79
CA LEU A 28 -38.26 -4.42 -3.68
C LEU A 28 -38.67 -3.03 -4.18
N LEU A 29 -37.91 -2.42 -5.10
CA LEU A 29 -38.29 -1.17 -5.76
C LEU A 29 -39.61 -1.29 -6.54
N SER A 30 -39.85 -2.44 -7.17
CA SER A 30 -41.09 -2.70 -7.89
C SER A 30 -42.29 -2.87 -6.96
N LYS A 31 -42.13 -3.51 -5.78
CA LYS A 31 -43.15 -3.59 -4.72
C LYS A 31 -43.47 -2.21 -4.13
N LEU A 32 -42.44 -1.39 -3.97
CA LEU A 32 -42.58 -0.01 -3.49
C LEU A 32 -43.35 0.84 -4.50
N LYS A 33 -43.10 0.66 -5.80
CA LYS A 33 -43.89 1.27 -6.88
C LYS A 33 -45.35 0.79 -6.92
N GLN A 34 -45.61 -0.45 -6.52
CA GLN A 34 -46.95 -1.05 -6.46
C GLN A 34 -47.67 -0.81 -5.12
N ASN A 35 -47.06 -0.03 -4.20
CA ASN A 35 -47.58 0.30 -2.89
C ASN A 35 -47.93 -0.93 -2.02
N SER A 36 -47.28 -2.07 -2.27
CA SER A 36 -47.50 -3.36 -1.60
C SER A 36 -46.41 -3.69 -0.57
N PHE A 37 -45.78 -2.65 -0.01
CA PHE A 37 -44.63 -2.81 0.88
C PHE A 37 -45.06 -3.36 2.25
N THR A 38 -44.44 -4.46 2.67
CA THR A 38 -44.67 -5.08 3.99
C THR A 38 -43.52 -4.75 4.96
N ILE A 39 -43.74 -4.96 6.26
CA ILE A 39 -42.71 -4.69 7.29
C ILE A 39 -41.52 -5.65 7.15
N ASP A 40 -41.76 -6.92 6.79
CA ASP A 40 -40.70 -7.91 6.58
C ASP A 40 -39.80 -7.53 5.39
N ASP A 41 -40.39 -7.04 4.28
CA ASP A 41 -39.63 -6.52 3.13
C ASP A 41 -38.69 -5.36 3.53
N GLY A 42 -39.06 -4.59 4.56
CA GLY A 42 -38.23 -3.52 5.12
C GLY A 42 -37.04 -4.02 5.92
N TRP A 43 -37.20 -5.12 6.66
CA TRP A 43 -36.10 -5.74 7.40
C TRP A 43 -35.07 -6.37 6.46
N ASP A 44 -35.55 -7.07 5.43
CA ASP A 44 -34.69 -7.66 4.40
C ASP A 44 -33.88 -6.59 3.65
N LEU A 45 -34.52 -5.46 3.33
CA LEU A 45 -33.86 -4.33 2.69
C LEU A 45 -32.77 -3.74 3.58
N LEU A 46 -33.07 -3.55 4.87
CA LEU A 46 -32.11 -3.03 5.84
C LEU A 46 -30.90 -3.95 5.95
N GLN A 47 -31.12 -5.26 6.15
CA GLN A 47 -30.04 -6.24 6.28
C GLN A 47 -29.13 -6.27 5.04
N SER A 48 -29.73 -6.34 3.85
CA SER A 48 -28.98 -6.32 2.58
C SER A 48 -28.19 -5.03 2.40
N THR A 49 -28.82 -3.90 2.68
CA THR A 49 -28.21 -2.57 2.58
C THR A 49 -27.02 -2.43 3.54
N VAL A 50 -27.19 -2.80 4.81
CA VAL A 50 -26.12 -2.73 5.82
C VAL A 50 -24.95 -3.63 5.44
N THR A 51 -25.22 -4.86 4.97
CA THR A 51 -24.16 -5.80 4.56
C THR A 51 -23.34 -5.23 3.41
N HIS A 52 -23.99 -4.73 2.36
CA HIS A 52 -23.30 -4.12 1.23
C HIS A 52 -22.56 -2.83 1.60
N PHE A 53 -23.10 -2.01 2.50
CA PHE A 53 -22.40 -0.83 3.00
C PHE A 53 -21.16 -1.21 3.79
N LEU A 54 -21.20 -2.25 4.62
CA LEU A 54 -20.04 -2.73 5.35
C LEU A 54 -18.96 -3.26 4.41
N GLU A 55 -19.34 -4.04 3.39
CA GLU A 55 -18.41 -4.52 2.35
C GLU A 55 -17.75 -3.35 1.61
N LEU A 56 -18.56 -2.37 1.16
CA LEU A 56 -18.05 -1.18 0.46
C LEU A 56 -17.15 -0.34 1.38
N SER A 57 -17.52 -0.18 2.65
CA SER A 57 -16.74 0.59 3.62
C SER A 57 -15.40 -0.06 3.92
N ALA A 58 -15.37 -1.39 4.09
CA ALA A 58 -14.14 -2.14 4.29
C ALA A 58 -13.18 -1.99 3.10
N PHE A 59 -13.69 -2.07 1.87
CA PHE A 59 -12.90 -1.81 0.67
C PHE A 59 -12.42 -0.35 0.60
N PHE A 60 -13.28 0.61 0.95
CA PHE A 60 -12.95 2.04 0.90
C PHE A 60 -11.87 2.44 1.92
N LEU A 61 -11.84 1.82 3.10
CA LEU A 61 -10.75 2.02 4.07
C LEU A 61 -9.41 1.56 3.50
N GLN A 62 -9.39 0.43 2.79
CA GLN A 62 -8.19 -0.05 2.13
C GLN A 62 -7.73 0.93 1.02
N PHE A 63 -8.68 1.47 0.26
CA PHE A 63 -8.42 2.51 -0.73
C PHE A 63 -7.83 3.78 -0.09
N LEU A 64 -8.41 4.28 1.01
CA LEU A 64 -7.91 5.46 1.72
C LEU A 64 -6.51 5.24 2.29
N SER A 65 -6.23 4.05 2.82
CA SER A 65 -4.89 3.70 3.31
C SER A 65 -3.85 3.82 2.21
N TRP A 66 -4.12 3.24 1.04
CA TRP A 66 -3.25 3.35 -0.13
C TRP A 66 -3.13 4.80 -0.62
N TRP A 67 -4.25 5.51 -0.74
CA TRP A 67 -4.27 6.90 -1.20
C TRP A 67 -3.46 7.83 -0.30
N ASN A 68 -3.59 7.66 1.02
CA ASN A 68 -2.82 8.44 1.98
C ASN A 68 -1.32 8.15 1.85
N GLN A 69 -0.93 6.88 1.69
CA GLN A 69 0.47 6.48 1.55
C GLN A 69 1.15 7.13 0.33
N GLU A 70 0.45 7.25 -0.80
CA GLU A 70 0.99 7.86 -2.02
C GLU A 70 1.08 9.40 -1.92
N ASN A 71 0.13 10.04 -1.23
CA ASN A 71 0.00 11.51 -1.20
C ASN A 71 0.69 12.21 -0.03
N TYR A 72 1.47 11.52 0.81
CA TYR A 72 2.31 12.21 1.82
C TYR A 72 3.36 13.15 1.20
N VAL A 73 3.69 12.98 -0.08
CA VAL A 73 4.77 13.75 -0.75
C VAL A 73 4.23 15.01 -1.46
N THR A 74 2.92 15.11 -1.67
CA THR A 74 2.28 16.22 -2.37
C THR A 74 1.54 17.12 -1.38
N ASP A 75 2.28 17.65 -0.40
CA ASP A 75 1.76 18.71 0.45
C ASP A 75 1.38 19.90 -0.45
N ILE A 76 0.09 20.15 -0.62
CA ILE A 76 -0.48 21.25 -1.42
C ILE A 76 -0.07 22.63 -0.89
N MET A 77 0.55 22.68 0.29
CA MET A 77 1.15 23.86 0.91
C MET A 77 2.69 23.88 0.81
N ASN A 78 3.31 22.97 0.06
CA ASN A 78 4.76 22.94 -0.07
C ASN A 78 5.27 24.21 -0.76
N LEU A 79 6.22 24.86 -0.08
CA LEU A 79 7.02 25.92 -0.65
C LEU A 79 7.76 25.41 -1.91
N PRO A 80 8.13 26.30 -2.85
CA PRO A 80 9.03 25.91 -3.93
C PRO A 80 10.27 25.25 -3.35
N SER A 81 10.65 24.10 -3.92
CA SER A 81 11.83 23.36 -3.47
C SER A 81 13.04 24.31 -3.42
N PRO A 82 13.75 24.39 -2.28
CA PRO A 82 14.90 25.27 -2.18
C PRO A 82 15.95 24.89 -3.23
N PRO A 83 16.77 25.85 -3.69
CA PRO A 83 17.88 25.52 -4.58
C PRO A 83 18.78 24.47 -3.91
N PRO A 84 19.33 23.51 -4.68
CA PRO A 84 20.13 22.43 -4.13
C PRO A 84 21.31 23.00 -3.32
N PRO A 85 21.61 22.45 -2.13
CA PRO A 85 22.72 22.91 -1.32
C PRO A 85 24.04 22.71 -2.06
N ASN A 86 24.98 23.66 -1.88
CA ASN A 86 26.32 23.52 -2.43
C ASN A 86 27.02 22.30 -1.82
N VAL A 87 27.51 21.41 -2.69
CA VAL A 87 28.26 20.23 -2.24
C VAL A 87 29.58 20.67 -1.59
N PRO A 88 29.89 20.23 -0.37
CA PRO A 88 31.10 20.64 0.32
C PRO A 88 32.34 20.07 -0.38
N ASN A 89 33.45 20.82 -0.37
CA ASN A 89 34.71 20.39 -0.99
C ASN A 89 35.23 19.03 -0.46
N THR A 90 34.89 18.69 0.78
CA THR A 90 35.20 17.41 1.42
C THR A 90 34.56 16.22 0.71
N ALA A 91 33.39 16.39 0.09
CA ALA A 91 32.72 15.33 -0.68
C ALA A 91 33.54 14.90 -1.90
N PHE A 92 34.18 15.85 -2.60
CA PHE A 92 35.03 15.54 -3.75
C PHE A 92 36.28 14.76 -3.36
N ARG A 93 36.82 14.99 -2.15
CA ARG A 93 38.01 14.29 -1.65
C ARG A 93 37.76 12.80 -1.43
N HIS A 94 36.51 12.39 -1.20
CA HIS A 94 36.14 11.01 -0.86
C HIS A 94 35.28 10.35 -1.95
N LYS A 95 35.35 10.89 -3.18
CA LYS A 95 34.61 10.36 -4.32
C LYS A 95 35.07 8.94 -4.63
N GLY A 96 34.19 7.96 -4.39
CA GLY A 96 34.42 6.54 -4.67
C GLY A 96 35.27 5.77 -3.65
N ASN A 97 35.64 6.42 -2.53
CA ASN A 97 36.41 5.78 -1.46
C ASN A 97 35.77 6.05 -0.10
N CYS A 98 35.86 5.09 0.80
CA CYS A 98 35.36 5.26 2.17
C CYS A 98 36.21 6.30 2.93
N PRO A 99 35.61 7.30 3.60
CA PRO A 99 36.35 8.29 4.41
C PRO A 99 37.13 7.70 5.60
N LEU A 100 36.74 6.50 6.08
CA LEU A 100 37.35 5.87 7.26
C LEU A 100 38.54 4.97 6.89
N CYS A 101 38.36 4.08 5.92
CA CYS A 101 39.39 3.11 5.53
C CYS A 101 40.16 3.50 4.26
N HIS A 102 39.76 4.58 3.58
CA HIS A 102 40.33 5.09 2.32
C HIS A 102 40.37 4.10 1.15
N MET A 103 39.75 2.94 1.30
CA MET A 103 39.59 1.91 0.27
C MET A 103 38.26 2.09 -0.49
N PRO A 104 38.12 1.49 -1.69
CA PRO A 104 36.82 1.42 -2.37
C PRO A 104 35.77 0.80 -1.44
N GLN A 105 34.53 1.33 -1.47
CA GLN A 105 33.48 0.84 -0.59
C GLN A 105 33.09 -0.60 -0.94
N ARG A 106 33.17 -1.51 0.05
CA ARG A 106 32.75 -2.92 -0.14
C ARG A 106 31.23 -3.05 -0.15
N ILE A 107 30.60 -2.60 0.94
CA ILE A 107 29.14 -2.50 1.08
C ILE A 107 28.85 -1.02 1.26
N HIS A 108 28.34 -0.39 0.20
CA HIS A 108 28.01 1.02 0.18
C HIS A 108 26.92 1.27 1.23
N THR A 109 27.21 2.14 2.20
CA THR A 109 26.26 2.52 3.24
C THR A 109 26.28 4.02 3.36
N VAL A 110 25.15 4.66 3.07
CA VAL A 110 24.97 6.10 3.26
C VAL A 110 24.56 6.37 4.70
N LEU A 111 25.15 7.42 5.27
CA LEU A 111 24.69 7.97 6.53
C LEU A 111 23.72 9.13 6.25
N MET A 112 22.44 8.92 6.52
CA MET A 112 21.34 9.82 6.13
C MET A 112 21.53 11.25 6.63
N VAL A 113 22.02 11.43 7.85
CA VAL A 113 22.22 12.76 8.46
C VAL A 113 23.27 13.63 7.74
N SER A 114 24.21 13.02 7.02
CA SER A 114 25.35 13.74 6.42
C SER A 114 25.50 13.53 4.91
N GLY A 115 24.86 12.50 4.34
CA GLY A 115 24.93 12.16 2.92
C GLY A 115 26.25 11.51 2.48
N PHE A 116 27.19 11.25 3.39
CA PHE A 116 28.45 10.56 3.06
C PHE A 116 28.26 9.04 2.96
N VAL A 117 28.99 8.42 2.02
CA VAL A 117 28.97 6.97 1.78
C VAL A 117 30.22 6.29 2.33
N PHE A 118 30.01 5.32 3.21
CA PHE A 118 31.05 4.55 3.88
C PHE A 118 30.92 3.06 3.55
N CYS A 119 31.89 2.26 4.00
CA CYS A 119 31.72 0.82 4.14
C CYS A 119 30.83 0.53 5.36
N TYR A 120 29.85 -0.36 5.21
CA TYR A 120 28.98 -0.78 6.32
C TYR A 120 29.73 -1.11 7.61
N GLN A 121 30.77 -1.95 7.52
CA GLN A 121 31.54 -2.39 8.70
C GLN A 121 32.31 -1.23 9.37
N CYS A 122 32.79 -0.26 8.58
CA CYS A 122 33.56 0.87 9.13
C CYS A 122 32.63 1.83 9.87
N ILE A 123 31.53 2.25 9.24
CA ILE A 123 30.65 3.25 9.84
C ILE A 123 29.84 2.70 11.01
N LEU A 124 29.47 1.42 10.98
CA LEU A 124 28.74 0.78 12.09
C LEU A 124 29.57 0.80 13.38
N SER A 125 30.88 0.53 13.30
CA SER A 125 31.77 0.60 14.46
C SER A 125 31.87 2.02 15.01
N GLU A 126 32.07 2.99 14.11
CA GLU A 126 32.23 4.40 14.46
C GLU A 126 30.98 4.99 15.14
N ILE A 127 29.79 4.68 14.62
CA ILE A 127 28.52 5.18 15.18
C ILE A 127 28.23 4.56 16.56
N ARG A 128 28.56 3.28 16.76
CA ARG A 128 28.39 2.62 18.05
C ARG A 128 29.22 3.26 19.15
N GLU A 129 30.45 3.64 18.83
CA GLU A 129 31.39 4.23 19.78
C GLU A 129 31.14 5.73 19.98
N ASN A 130 31.04 6.50 18.89
CA ASN A 130 31.06 7.96 18.93
C ASN A 130 29.69 8.62 18.71
N LYS A 131 28.66 7.89 18.25
CA LYS A 131 27.28 8.36 17.99
C LYS A 131 27.20 9.64 17.13
N ARG A 132 28.12 9.78 16.19
CA ARG A 132 28.25 10.94 15.31
C ARG A 132 28.87 10.58 13.97
N CYS A 133 28.67 11.41 12.96
CA CYS A 133 29.34 11.31 11.68
C CYS A 133 30.84 11.63 11.82
N PRO A 134 31.76 10.79 11.32
CA PRO A 134 33.20 11.05 11.40
C PRO A 134 33.68 12.23 10.53
N VAL A 135 32.88 12.66 9.55
CA VAL A 135 33.24 13.76 8.63
C VAL A 135 32.65 15.09 9.10
N THR A 136 31.33 15.12 9.34
CA THR A 136 30.61 16.37 9.69
C THR A 136 30.40 16.55 11.19
N HIS A 137 30.65 15.52 12.00
CA HIS A 137 30.37 15.49 13.44
C HIS A 137 28.90 15.66 13.83
N TYR A 138 27.98 15.53 12.86
CA TYR A 138 26.54 15.52 13.15
C TYR A 138 26.15 14.30 13.98
N PRO A 139 25.22 14.45 14.94
CA PRO A 139 24.74 13.33 15.73
C PRO A 139 24.12 12.28 14.81
N ALA A 140 24.45 11.02 15.05
CA ALA A 140 24.07 9.91 14.18
C ALA A 140 23.86 8.63 14.99
N THR A 141 22.88 7.85 14.59
CA THR A 141 22.51 6.55 15.19
C THR A 141 22.56 5.44 14.16
N GLU A 142 22.40 4.18 14.59
CA GLU A 142 22.38 3.03 13.67
C GLU A 142 21.19 3.08 12.71
N ASP A 143 20.07 3.68 13.12
CA ASP A 143 18.86 3.82 12.30
C ASP A 143 19.06 4.77 11.12
N ASP A 144 20.07 5.65 11.19
CA ASP A 144 20.43 6.57 10.11
C ASP A 144 21.30 5.90 9.02
N LEU A 145 21.65 4.62 9.18
CA LEU A 145 22.45 3.86 8.24
C LEU A 145 21.58 3.15 7.20
N VAL A 146 21.72 3.57 5.95
CA VAL A 146 21.02 2.93 4.82
C VAL A 146 22.03 2.26 3.91
N ARG A 147 21.89 0.94 3.72
CA ARG A 147 22.72 0.20 2.76
C ARG A 147 22.23 0.48 1.34
N LEU A 148 23.15 0.82 0.46
CA LEU A 148 22.89 1.03 -0.96
C LEU A 148 23.20 -0.26 -1.72
N TYR A 149 22.22 -0.76 -2.45
CA TYR A 149 22.38 -1.84 -3.41
C TYR A 149 22.51 -1.20 -4.77
N ILE A 150 23.74 -1.18 -5.28
CA ILE A 150 24.05 -0.61 -6.59
C ILE A 150 24.02 -1.79 -7.55
N ASP A 151 23.07 -1.79 -8.48
CA ASP A 151 23.08 -2.72 -9.59
C ASP A 151 24.24 -2.30 -10.51
N THR A 152 25.30 -3.12 -10.52
CA THR A 152 26.47 -2.95 -11.39
C THR A 152 26.21 -3.50 -12.78
#